data_AF-A0A7C2KYL3-F1
#
_entry.id   AF-A0A7C2KYL3-F1
#
_cell.length_a   1.000
_cell.length_b   1.000
_cell.length_c   1.000
_cell.angle_alpha   90.00
_cell.angle_beta   90.00
_cell.angle_gamma   90.00
#
_symmetry.space_group_name_H-M   'P 1'
#
loop_
_entity.id
_entity.type
_entity.pdbx_description
1 polymer ?
#
loop_
_entity_poly.entity_id
_entity_poly.type
_entity_poly.pdbx_seq_one_letter_code
_entity_poly.pdbx_strand_id
1 'polypeptide(L)'
;MGFLKTNAAKIGLAVVLLAAAVAAFLIVNRKPSPVSGDLTFVCVATGKVYQIGRSKKALIVPLENPDTHELTLLPCAKDAGGYYISGRYRGMLKEFGDKNRYVDTETLRLRSGPG
;
A
#
# COMPACT_ATOMS: atom_id res chain seq x y z
N MET A 1 16.92 -39.92 34.67
CA MET A 1 17.20 -39.89 33.22
C MET A 1 16.81 -41.23 32.58
N GLY A 2 15.74 -41.31 31.79
CA GLY A 2 15.34 -42.60 31.17
C GLY A 2 14.32 -42.54 30.04
N PHE A 3 13.76 -41.38 29.69
CA PHE A 3 12.65 -41.28 28.72
C PHE A 3 13.01 -41.56 27.25
N LEU A 4 14.30 -41.69 26.90
CA LEU A 4 14.77 -41.94 25.53
C LEU A 4 15.20 -43.40 25.25
N LYS A 5 14.97 -44.34 26.19
CA LYS A 5 15.45 -45.73 26.05
C LYS A 5 14.65 -46.57 25.04
N THR A 6 13.40 -46.21 24.75
CA THR A 6 12.51 -47.01 23.88
C THR A 6 12.45 -46.42 22.47
N ASN A 7 12.51 -47.28 21.44
CA ASN A 7 12.48 -46.87 20.04
C ASN A 7 11.27 -45.98 19.69
N ALA A 8 10.11 -46.23 20.31
CA ALA A 8 8.92 -45.42 20.15
C ALA A 8 9.10 -43.95 20.60
N ALA A 9 9.84 -43.69 21.67
CA ALA A 9 10.11 -42.32 22.15
C ALA A 9 11.09 -41.57 21.22
N LYS A 10 12.05 -42.29 20.62
CA LYS A 10 12.95 -41.72 19.61
C LYS A 10 12.22 -41.38 18.32
N ILE A 11 11.31 -42.24 17.89
CA ILE A 11 10.46 -42.01 16.71
C ILE A 11 9.54 -40.81 16.96
N GLY A 12 8.88 -40.74 18.12
CA GLY A 12 8.05 -39.59 18.48
C GLY A 12 8.82 -38.28 18.48
N LEU A 13 10.02 -38.26 19.07
CA LEU A 13 10.89 -37.08 19.06
C LEU A 13 11.33 -36.69 17.63
N ALA A 14 11.69 -37.67 16.80
CA ALA A 14 12.10 -37.43 15.42
C ALA A 14 10.96 -36.82 14.59
N VAL A 15 9.72 -37.27 14.77
CA VAL A 15 8.55 -36.72 14.08
C VAL A 15 8.28 -35.27 14.50
N VAL A 16 8.39 -34.96 15.80
CA VAL A 16 8.20 -33.60 16.31
C VAL A 16 9.27 -32.65 15.75
N LEU A 17 10.54 -33.08 15.74
CA LEU A 17 11.63 -32.29 15.18
C LEU A 17 11.47 -32.08 13.67
N LEU A 18 11.01 -33.10 12.94
CA LEU A 18 10.75 -32.99 11.51
C LEU A 18 9.60 -32.02 11.22
N ALA A 19 8.51 -32.07 12.00
CA ALA A 19 7.39 -31.15 11.87
C ALA A 19 7.82 -29.70 12.16
N ALA A 20 8.64 -29.48 13.19
CA ALA A 20 9.19 -28.16 13.51
C ALA A 20 10.11 -27.64 12.40
N ALA A 21 10.95 -28.50 11.82
CA ALA A 21 11.83 -28.14 10.71
C ALA A 21 11.03 -27.76 9.45
N VAL A 22 9.98 -28.50 9.12
CA VAL A 22 9.08 -28.19 8.00
C VAL A 22 8.35 -26.86 8.24
N ALA A 23 7.83 -26.63 9.44
CA ALA A 23 7.17 -25.37 9.78
C ALA A 23 8.14 -24.18 9.67
N ALA A 24 9.36 -24.30 10.20
CA ALA A 24 10.40 -23.28 10.08
C ALA A 24 10.78 -23.04 8.60
N PHE A 25 10.94 -24.09 7.81
CA PHE A 25 11.23 -23.99 6.38
C PHE A 25 10.12 -23.25 5.62
N LEU A 26 8.85 -23.53 5.93
CA LEU A 26 7.72 -22.84 5.32
C LEU A 26 7.67 -21.36 5.73
N ILE A 27 7.98 -21.03 6.98
CA ILE A 27 8.01 -19.63 7.46
C ILE A 27 9.16 -18.86 6.80
N VAL A 28 10.36 -19.45 6.73
CA VAL A 28 11.54 -18.80 6.10
C VAL A 28 11.37 -18.66 4.59
N ASN A 29 10.74 -19.63 3.92
CA ASN A 29 10.49 -19.58 2.49
C ASN A 29 9.17 -18.92 2.10
N ARG A 30 8.43 -18.34 3.05
CA ARG A 30 7.35 -17.41 2.70
C ARG A 30 7.99 -16.24 1.99
N LYS A 31 7.86 -16.22 0.66
CA LYS A 31 8.19 -15.05 -0.15
C LYS A 31 7.45 -13.87 0.48
N PRO A 32 8.13 -12.73 0.75
CA PRO A 32 7.43 -11.52 1.14
C PRO A 32 6.35 -11.29 0.09
N SER A 33 5.10 -11.13 0.54
CA SER A 33 4.03 -10.72 -0.37
C SER A 33 4.55 -9.49 -1.10
N PRO A 34 4.44 -9.43 -2.44
CA PRO A 34 4.91 -8.26 -3.16
C PRO A 34 4.21 -7.07 -2.53
N VAL A 35 4.99 -6.22 -1.85
CA VAL A 35 4.52 -4.90 -1.46
C VAL A 35 4.14 -4.29 -2.79
N SER A 36 2.83 -4.20 -3.06
CA SER A 36 2.31 -3.71 -4.32
C SER A 36 3.06 -2.41 -4.59
N GLY A 37 3.86 -2.41 -5.65
CA GLY A 37 4.67 -1.26 -6.02
C GLY A 37 3.79 -0.07 -6.39
N ASP A 38 2.48 -0.22 -6.36
CA ASP A 38 1.51 0.78 -6.76
C ASP A 38 1.35 1.85 -5.68
N LEU A 39 1.52 3.10 -6.10
CA LEU A 39 1.15 4.27 -5.35
C LEU A 39 -0.29 4.64 -5.69
N THR A 40 -1.02 5.06 -4.68
CA THR A 40 -2.36 5.59 -4.87
C THR A 40 -2.28 7.07 -5.22
N PHE A 41 -2.98 7.47 -6.28
CA PHE A 41 -3.12 8.84 -6.75
C PHE A 41 -4.59 9.23 -6.76
N VAL A 42 -4.87 10.51 -6.57
CA VAL A 42 -6.21 11.07 -6.69
C VAL A 42 -6.20 12.24 -7.66
N CYS A 43 -7.21 12.30 -8.53
CA CYS A 43 -7.42 13.45 -9.40
C CYS A 43 -8.14 14.54 -8.62
N VAL A 44 -7.52 15.71 -8.48
CA VAL A 44 -8.12 16.85 -7.78
C VAL A 44 -9.36 17.41 -8.50
N ALA A 45 -9.47 17.16 -9.81
CA ALA A 45 -10.55 17.67 -10.66
C ALA A 45 -11.76 16.74 -10.73
N THR A 46 -11.58 15.42 -10.59
CA THR A 46 -12.67 14.42 -10.71
C THR A 46 -12.92 13.63 -9.44
N GLY A 47 -12.00 13.66 -8.48
CA GLY A 47 -12.05 12.86 -7.25
C GLY A 47 -11.74 11.37 -7.45
N LYS A 48 -11.50 10.92 -8.69
CA LYS A 48 -11.18 9.52 -8.98
C LYS A 48 -9.82 9.12 -8.43
N VAL A 49 -9.72 7.89 -7.96
CA VAL A 49 -8.52 7.29 -7.37
C VAL A 49 -7.91 6.30 -8.35
N TYR A 50 -6.60 6.38 -8.54
CA TYR A 50 -5.82 5.55 -9.46
C TYR A 50 -4.72 4.83 -8.69
N GLN A 51 -4.44 3.58 -9.07
CA GLN A 51 -3.27 2.84 -8.59
C GLN A 51 -2.23 2.82 -9.71
N ILE A 52 -1.07 3.43 -9.46
CA ILE A 52 -0.01 3.61 -10.46
C ILE A 52 1.28 2.99 -9.93
N GLY A 53 1.86 2.06 -10.69
CA GLY A 53 3.11 1.39 -10.32
C GLY A 53 4.29 2.34 -10.13
N ARG A 54 5.08 2.14 -9.07
CA ARG A 54 6.37 2.80 -8.78
C ARG A 54 7.49 2.37 -9.73
N SER A 55 7.23 2.17 -11.02
CA SER A 55 8.25 1.70 -11.95
C SER A 55 9.36 2.75 -12.13
N LYS A 56 10.38 2.67 -11.26
CA LYS A 56 11.78 3.18 -11.25
C LYS A 56 12.12 4.59 -11.75
N LYS A 57 11.19 5.36 -12.33
CA LYS A 57 11.42 6.74 -12.75
C LYS A 57 10.87 7.67 -11.68
N ALA A 58 11.59 8.77 -11.45
CA ALA A 58 11.12 9.84 -10.58
C ALA A 58 9.70 10.22 -10.99
N LEU A 59 8.73 10.00 -10.10
CA LEU A 59 7.35 10.40 -10.30
C LEU A 59 7.32 11.92 -10.19
N ILE A 60 7.35 12.59 -11.34
CA ILE A 60 7.11 14.03 -11.42
C ILE A 60 5.63 14.23 -11.13
N VAL A 61 5.35 15.00 -10.09
CA VAL A 61 3.98 15.32 -9.67
C VAL A 61 3.72 16.79 -9.95
N PRO A 62 2.51 17.15 -10.41
CA PRO A 62 1.36 16.26 -10.61
C PRO A 62 1.47 15.36 -11.84
N LEU A 63 0.84 14.18 -11.80
CA LEU A 63 0.75 13.28 -12.94
C LEU A 63 -0.45 13.63 -13.83
N GLU A 64 -0.38 13.17 -15.08
CA GLU A 64 -1.47 13.28 -16.04
C GLU A 64 -2.60 12.31 -15.69
N ASN A 65 -3.83 12.81 -15.65
CA ASN A 65 -5.02 11.99 -15.54
C ASN A 65 -5.26 11.25 -16.87
N PRO A 66 -5.30 9.90 -16.89
CA PRO A 66 -5.49 9.14 -18.12
C PRO A 66 -6.84 9.37 -18.81
N ASP A 67 -7.85 9.87 -18.08
CA ASP A 67 -9.19 10.12 -18.62
C ASP A 67 -9.30 11.52 -19.26
N THR A 68 -8.61 12.52 -18.68
CA THR A 68 -8.76 13.94 -19.07
C THR A 68 -7.52 14.54 -19.70
N HIS A 69 -6.40 13.82 -19.68
CA HIS A 69 -5.09 14.28 -20.14
C HIS A 69 -4.58 15.55 -19.43
N GLU A 70 -5.12 15.85 -18.25
CA GLU A 70 -4.71 17.01 -17.45
C GLU A 70 -3.79 16.60 -16.29
N LEU A 71 -2.76 17.41 -16.04
CA LEU A 71 -1.83 17.25 -14.92
C LEU A 71 -2.51 17.55 -13.57
N THR A 72 -3.32 16.61 -13.08
CA THR A 72 -4.23 16.79 -11.93
C THR A 72 -4.14 15.65 -10.91
N LEU A 73 -3.28 14.65 -11.13
CA LEU A 73 -3.11 13.53 -10.22
C LEU A 73 -2.05 13.82 -9.17
N LEU A 74 -2.43 13.68 -7.90
CA LEU A 74 -1.54 13.82 -6.76
C LEU A 74 -1.45 12.52 -5.96
N PRO A 75 -0.28 12.19 -5.38
CA PRO A 75 -0.16 11.06 -4.47
C PRO A 75 -1.06 11.25 -3.26
N CYS A 76 -1.82 10.21 -2.93
CA CYS A 76 -2.64 10.17 -1.74
C CYS A 76 -2.38 8.90 -0.94
N ALA A 77 -2.76 8.95 0.32
CA ALA A 77 -2.80 7.80 1.21
C ALA A 77 -4.22 7.65 1.73
N LYS A 78 -4.54 6.45 2.25
CA LYS A 78 -5.85 6.14 2.82
C LYS A 78 -5.71 5.93 4.32
N ASP A 79 -6.55 6.60 5.10
CA ASP A 79 -6.72 6.38 6.54
C ASP A 79 -8.18 6.04 6.86
N ALA A 80 -8.52 5.99 8.16
CA ALA A 80 -9.88 5.70 8.62
C ALA A 80 -10.92 6.74 8.15
N GLY A 81 -10.49 7.98 7.88
CA GLY A 81 -11.33 9.08 7.39
C GLY A 81 -11.36 9.22 5.86
N GLY A 82 -10.71 8.31 5.13
CA GLY A 82 -10.72 8.29 3.67
C GLY A 82 -9.36 8.63 3.05
N TYR A 83 -9.40 9.18 1.83
CA TYR A 83 -8.19 9.56 1.11
C TYR A 83 -7.70 10.94 1.51
N TYR A 84 -6.41 11.06 1.77
CA TYR A 84 -5.76 12.31 2.13
C TYR A 84 -4.47 12.52 1.34
N ILE A 85 -4.13 13.78 1.10
CA ILE A 85 -2.92 14.21 0.42
C ILE A 85 -1.93 14.73 1.47
N SER A 86 -0.64 14.39 1.30
CA SER A 86 0.40 14.89 2.19
C SER A 86 0.51 16.42 2.13
N GLY A 87 0.73 17.07 3.29
CA GLY A 87 0.87 18.53 3.41
C GLY A 87 1.95 19.15 2.54
N ARG A 88 2.94 18.37 2.08
CA ARG A 88 3.94 18.81 1.10
C ARG A 88 3.35 19.29 -0.23
N TYR A 89 2.13 18.86 -0.57
CA TYR A 89 1.44 19.26 -1.80
C TYR A 89 0.42 20.38 -1.58
N ARG A 90 0.34 20.98 -0.39
CA ARG A 90 -0.60 22.08 -0.11
C ARG A 90 -0.38 23.28 -1.04
N GLY A 91 0.87 23.60 -1.38
CA GLY A 91 1.18 24.66 -2.35
C GLY A 91 0.60 24.35 -3.72
N MET A 92 0.85 23.15 -4.23
CA MET A 92 0.32 22.67 -5.51
C MET A 92 -1.21 22.62 -5.55
N LEU A 93 -1.86 22.24 -4.44
CA LEU A 93 -3.33 22.28 -4.32
C LEU A 93 -3.90 23.70 -4.42
N LYS A 94 -3.15 24.72 -3.95
CA LYS A 94 -3.53 26.12 -4.12
C LYS A 94 -3.30 26.59 -5.56
N GLU A 95 -2.20 26.17 -6.19
CA GLU A 95 -1.88 26.47 -7.60
C GLU A 95 -2.90 25.90 -8.57
N PHE A 96 -3.54 24.77 -8.24
CA PHE A 96 -4.63 24.23 -9.05
C PHE A 96 -5.86 25.13 -9.10
N GLY A 97 -6.07 26.02 -8.12
CA GLY A 97 -7.21 26.94 -8.09
C GLY A 97 -8.53 26.23 -8.39
N ASP A 98 -9.24 26.72 -9.41
CA ASP A 98 -10.56 26.23 -9.84
C ASP A 98 -10.56 24.77 -10.35
N LYS A 99 -9.39 24.21 -10.66
CA LYS A 99 -9.26 22.80 -11.05
C LYS A 99 -9.34 21.87 -9.84
N ASN A 100 -9.06 22.36 -8.63
CA ASN A 100 -9.22 21.57 -7.42
C ASN A 100 -10.68 21.61 -6.93
N ARG A 101 -11.49 20.69 -7.42
CA ARG A 101 -12.92 20.59 -7.10
C ARG A 101 -13.21 19.62 -5.96
N TYR A 102 -12.35 18.61 -5.80
CA TYR A 102 -12.61 17.49 -4.92
C TYR A 102 -11.66 17.37 -3.74
N VAL A 103 -10.62 18.20 -3.60
CA VAL A 103 -9.75 18.18 -2.40
C VAL A 103 -9.95 19.43 -1.58
N ASP A 104 -10.24 19.25 -0.29
CA ASP A 104 -10.24 20.31 0.70
C ASP A 104 -8.80 20.77 0.96
N THR A 105 -8.51 22.05 0.76
CA THR A 105 -7.17 22.63 0.89
C THR A 105 -6.75 22.89 2.34
N GLU A 106 -7.71 22.92 3.27
CA GLU A 106 -7.47 23.07 4.70
C GLU A 106 -7.13 21.71 5.31
N THR A 107 -8.04 20.74 5.14
CA THR A 107 -7.92 19.40 5.71
C THR A 107 -7.05 18.45 4.88
N LEU A 108 -6.77 18.80 3.62
CA LEU A 108 -6.04 17.99 2.63
C LEU A 108 -6.70 16.65 2.32
N ARG A 109 -7.99 16.53 2.63
CA ARG A 109 -8.78 15.32 2.39
C ARG A 109 -9.57 15.44 1.11
N LEU A 110 -9.78 14.29 0.50
CA LEU A 110 -10.77 14.16 -0.56
C LEU A 110 -12.13 14.49 0.05
N ARG A 111 -12.82 15.48 -0.51
CA ARG A 111 -14.22 15.76 -0.23
C ARG A 111 -14.99 14.50 -0.57
N SER A 112 -15.85 14.07 0.33
CA SER A 112 -16.81 13.00 0.06
C SER A 112 -17.75 13.46 -1.08
N GLY A 113 -17.38 13.20 -2.33
CA GLY A 113 -18.26 13.32 -3.51
C GLY A 113 -19.09 12.04 -3.67
N PRO A 114 -20.24 12.07 -4.37
CA PRO A 114 -21.27 11.04 -4.27
C PRO A 114 -20.70 9.66 -4.63
N GLY A 115 -21.03 8.67 -3.81
CA GLY A 115 -20.76 7.26 -4.10
C GLY A 115 -21.45 6.79 -5.37
#